data_AF-A0A941HMX8-F1
#
_entry.id   AF-A0A941HMX8-F1
#
_cell.length_a   1.000
_cell.length_b   1.000
_cell.length_c   1.000
_cell.angle_alpha   90.00
_cell.angle_beta   90.00
_cell.angle_gamma   90.00
#
_symmetry.space_group_name_H-M   'P 1'
#
loop_
_entity.id
_entity.type
_entity.pdbx_description
1 polymer ?
#
loop_
_entity_poly.entity_id
_entity_poly.type
_entity_poly.pdbx_seq_one_letter_code
_entity_poly.pdbx_strand_id
1 'polypeptide(L)'
;MKMRLLPFLVFLIGVTTCSFAQEQEEESVIQKEMISEAEQAKIEAEEIKKKVEAAEKEAKAEKKAQKKIEKANKKYEKLNKKISSVKKGIDKDEKKLTKISDKMEVDKIKGKLSPNDIEKTEKKISKLKVGITKKKEKLVKLQRKL
;
A
#
# COMPACT_ATOMS: atom_id res chain seq x y z
N MET A 1 50.42 -88.31 -20.61
CA MET A 1 49.81 -87.39 -21.60
C MET A 1 49.11 -86.26 -20.86
N LYS A 2 49.71 -85.06 -20.78
CA LYS A 2 49.20 -83.89 -20.04
C LYS A 2 49.42 -82.63 -20.87
N MET A 3 48.58 -82.32 -21.86
CA MET A 3 48.54 -80.98 -22.52
C MET A 3 47.19 -80.77 -23.24
N ARG A 4 46.07 -80.80 -22.52
CA ARG A 4 44.74 -80.42 -23.07
C ARG A 4 43.92 -79.49 -22.16
N LEU A 5 44.54 -78.89 -21.14
CA LEU A 5 43.86 -77.96 -20.22
C LEU A 5 44.19 -76.48 -20.45
N LEU A 6 45.17 -76.14 -21.30
CA LEU A 6 45.54 -74.74 -21.55
C LEU A 6 44.51 -73.91 -22.33
N PRO A 7 43.78 -74.41 -23.36
CA PRO A 7 42.88 -73.53 -24.12
C PRO A 7 41.57 -73.22 -23.36
N PHE A 8 41.16 -74.09 -22.44
CA PHE A 8 39.97 -73.89 -21.62
C PHE A 8 40.17 -72.82 -20.53
N LEU A 9 41.39 -72.69 -20.01
CA LEU A 9 41.73 -71.69 -18.99
C LEU A 9 41.72 -70.26 -19.56
N VAL A 10 42.17 -70.09 -20.82
CA VAL A 10 42.21 -68.77 -21.49
C VAL A 10 40.79 -68.29 -21.85
N PHE A 11 39.89 -69.20 -22.23
CA PHE A 11 38.50 -68.85 -22.54
C PHE A 11 37.72 -68.41 -21.28
N LEU A 12 37.97 -69.05 -20.14
CA LEU A 12 37.35 -68.69 -18.85
C LEU A 12 37.80 -67.32 -18.31
N ILE A 13 39.04 -66.89 -18.61
CA ILE A 13 39.57 -65.58 -18.21
C ILE A 13 39.06 -64.45 -19.14
N GLY A 14 38.77 -64.74 -20.41
CA GLY A 14 38.25 -63.73 -21.36
C GLY A 14 36.77 -63.37 -21.14
N VAL A 15 35.96 -64.28 -20.60
CA VAL A 15 34.54 -64.04 -20.32
C VAL A 15 34.34 -63.22 -19.05
N THR A 16 35.21 -63.36 -18.05
CA THR A 16 35.12 -62.61 -16.79
C THR A 16 35.56 -61.15 -16.93
N THR A 17 36.44 -60.83 -17.88
CA THR A 17 36.89 -59.44 -18.11
C THR A 17 35.90 -58.61 -18.95
N CYS A 18 35.09 -59.25 -19.79
CA CYS A 18 34.05 -58.54 -20.56
C CYS A 18 32.88 -58.08 -19.68
N SER A 19 32.50 -58.84 -18.65
CA SER A 19 31.43 -58.44 -17.72
C SER A 19 31.82 -57.23 -16.87
N PHE A 20 33.09 -57.11 -16.46
CA PHE A 20 33.58 -56.00 -15.64
C PHE A 20 33.61 -54.65 -16.39
N ALA A 21 33.79 -54.68 -17.72
CA ALA A 21 33.79 -53.48 -18.54
C ALA A 21 32.37 -52.92 -18.77
N GLN A 22 31.38 -53.81 -18.87
CA GLN A 22 29.98 -53.43 -19.09
C GLN A 22 29.32 -52.86 -17.81
N GLU A 23 29.68 -53.37 -16.63
CA GLU A 23 29.25 -52.85 -15.32
C GLU A 23 29.83 -51.46 -15.01
N GLN A 24 31.08 -51.20 -15.42
CA GLN A 24 31.76 -49.92 -15.18
C GLN A 24 31.27 -48.80 -16.10
N GLU A 25 30.83 -49.12 -17.32
CA GLU A 25 30.16 -48.16 -18.21
C GLU A 25 28.74 -47.84 -17.74
N GLU A 26 27.94 -48.83 -17.33
CA GLU A 26 26.57 -48.62 -16.81
C GLU A 26 26.57 -47.80 -15.49
N GLU A 27 27.43 -48.08 -14.51
CA GLU A 27 27.53 -47.25 -13.29
C GLU A 27 27.94 -45.80 -13.59
N SER A 28 28.82 -45.58 -14.57
CA SER A 28 29.28 -44.23 -14.96
C SER A 28 28.20 -43.43 -15.71
N VAL A 29 27.36 -44.12 -16.49
CA VAL A 29 26.22 -43.53 -17.22
C VAL A 29 25.09 -43.21 -16.23
N ILE A 30 24.76 -44.12 -15.31
CA ILE A 30 23.74 -43.90 -14.27
C ILE A 30 24.15 -42.76 -13.33
N GLN A 31 25.42 -42.66 -12.93
CA GLN A 31 25.91 -41.52 -12.14
C GLN A 31 25.83 -40.20 -12.91
N LYS A 32 26.15 -40.18 -14.21
CA LYS A 32 26.01 -38.97 -15.05
C LYS A 32 24.55 -38.54 -15.22
N GLU A 33 23.64 -39.49 -15.42
CA GLU A 33 22.20 -39.21 -15.53
C GLU A 33 21.62 -38.70 -14.22
N MET A 34 21.97 -39.31 -13.08
CA MET A 34 21.56 -38.82 -11.76
C MET A 34 22.14 -37.44 -11.43
N ILE A 35 23.39 -37.15 -11.82
CA ILE A 35 23.99 -35.83 -11.66
C ILE A 35 23.27 -34.80 -12.55
N SER A 36 22.92 -35.17 -13.78
CA SER A 36 22.17 -34.34 -14.73
C SER A 36 20.75 -34.04 -14.25
N GLU A 37 20.01 -35.03 -13.76
CA GLU A 37 18.66 -34.83 -13.19
C GLU A 37 18.71 -34.01 -11.90
N ALA A 38 19.71 -34.22 -11.04
CA ALA A 38 19.91 -33.40 -9.84
C ALA A 38 20.28 -31.94 -10.17
N GLU A 39 20.99 -31.69 -11.26
CA GLU A 39 21.27 -30.34 -11.77
C GLU A 39 20.02 -29.68 -12.35
N GLN A 40 19.23 -30.41 -13.15
CA GLN A 40 17.96 -29.92 -13.69
C GLN A 40 16.97 -29.59 -12.58
N ALA A 41 16.84 -30.46 -11.57
CA ALA A 41 15.99 -30.23 -10.41
C ALA A 41 16.43 -29.00 -9.59
N LYS A 42 17.75 -28.73 -9.52
CA LYS A 42 18.27 -27.51 -8.87
C LYS A 42 17.94 -26.25 -9.66
N ILE A 43 18.07 -26.28 -11.00
CA ILE A 43 17.74 -25.16 -11.88
C ILE A 43 16.24 -24.85 -11.82
N GLU A 44 15.39 -25.88 -11.88
CA GLU A 44 13.93 -25.72 -11.77
C GLU A 44 13.54 -25.18 -10.38
N ALA A 45 14.14 -25.70 -9.30
CA ALA A 45 13.89 -25.19 -7.97
C ALA A 45 14.36 -23.73 -7.81
N GLU A 46 15.47 -23.33 -8.45
CA GLU A 46 15.96 -21.95 -8.44
C GLU A 46 15.06 -21.03 -9.25
N GLU A 47 14.57 -21.46 -10.42
CA GLU A 47 13.59 -20.71 -11.20
C GLU A 47 12.26 -20.53 -10.46
N ILE A 48 11.75 -21.58 -9.83
CA ILE A 48 10.53 -21.52 -9.03
C ILE A 48 10.74 -20.57 -7.85
N LYS A 49 11.88 -20.63 -7.16
CA LYS A 49 12.23 -19.68 -6.09
C LYS A 49 12.27 -18.23 -6.61
N LYS A 50 12.89 -17.98 -7.76
CA LYS A 50 12.92 -16.64 -8.39
C LYS A 50 11.52 -16.15 -8.75
N LYS A 51 10.67 -17.00 -9.32
CA LYS A 51 9.27 -16.68 -9.66
C LYS A 51 8.43 -16.39 -8.41
N VAL A 52 8.59 -17.18 -7.34
CA VAL A 52 7.91 -16.96 -6.05
C VAL A 52 8.39 -15.67 -5.38
N GLU A 53 9.70 -15.42 -5.35
CA GLU A 53 10.24 -14.16 -4.81
C GLU A 53 9.78 -12.93 -5.61
N ALA A 54 9.71 -13.02 -6.93
CA ALA A 54 9.20 -11.96 -7.78
C ALA A 54 7.72 -11.66 -7.47
N ALA A 55 6.89 -12.70 -7.42
CA ALA A 55 5.46 -12.57 -7.08
C ALA A 55 5.26 -12.02 -5.66
N GLU A 56 6.08 -12.43 -4.69
CA GLU A 56 5.99 -11.91 -3.32
C GLU A 56 6.42 -10.43 -3.23
N LYS A 57 7.44 -10.03 -4.01
CA LYS A 57 7.88 -8.63 -4.12
C LYS A 57 6.80 -7.77 -4.77
N GLU A 58 6.15 -8.24 -5.83
CA GLU A 58 5.02 -7.55 -6.49
C GLU A 58 3.83 -7.41 -5.54
N ALA A 59 3.40 -8.50 -4.89
CA ALA A 59 2.31 -8.45 -3.91
C ALA A 59 2.61 -7.51 -2.74
N LYS A 60 3.87 -7.46 -2.27
CA LYS A 60 4.31 -6.50 -1.24
C LYS A 60 4.28 -5.06 -1.76
N ALA A 61 4.68 -4.83 -3.01
CA ALA A 61 4.64 -3.51 -3.64
C ALA A 61 3.20 -3.01 -3.82
N GLU A 62 2.29 -3.85 -4.30
CA GLU A 62 0.87 -3.54 -4.43
C GLU A 62 0.22 -3.26 -3.08
N LYS A 63 0.45 -4.09 -2.06
CA LYS A 63 -0.05 -3.82 -0.70
C LYS A 63 0.49 -2.49 -0.15
N LYS A 64 1.75 -2.14 -0.42
CA LYS A 64 2.31 -0.84 -0.03
C LYS A 64 1.64 0.31 -0.80
N ALA A 65 1.37 0.15 -2.09
CA ALA A 65 0.68 1.14 -2.92
C ALA A 65 -0.77 1.36 -2.44
N GLN A 66 -1.52 0.28 -2.22
CA GLN A 66 -2.88 0.33 -1.67
C GLN A 66 -2.90 1.01 -0.29
N LYS A 67 -1.98 0.65 0.62
CA LYS A 67 -1.86 1.31 1.93
C LYS A 67 -1.54 2.80 1.82
N LYS A 68 -0.74 3.23 0.83
CA LYS A 68 -0.46 4.66 0.59
C LYS A 68 -1.71 5.39 0.10
N ILE A 69 -2.44 4.80 -0.84
CA ILE A 69 -3.70 5.34 -1.37
C ILE A 69 -4.75 5.45 -0.26
N GLU A 70 -4.93 4.40 0.55
CA GLU A 70 -5.87 4.41 1.67
C GLU A 70 -5.52 5.48 2.71
N LYS A 71 -4.22 5.63 3.04
CA LYS A 71 -3.75 6.69 3.94
C LYS A 71 -4.00 8.09 3.34
N ALA A 72 -3.80 8.26 2.03
CA ALA A 72 -4.08 9.52 1.35
C ALA A 72 -5.58 9.86 1.37
N ASN A 73 -6.43 8.88 1.04
CA ASN A 73 -7.89 9.01 1.10
C ASN A 73 -8.39 9.35 2.51
N LYS A 74 -7.88 8.67 3.55
CA LYS A 74 -8.20 8.99 4.95
C LYS A 74 -7.79 10.42 5.34
N LYS A 75 -6.65 10.93 4.84
CA LYS A 75 -6.24 12.32 5.07
C LYS A 75 -7.17 13.29 4.35
N TYR A 76 -7.50 13.01 3.09
CA TYR A 76 -8.41 13.80 2.27
C TYR A 76 -9.81 13.90 2.90
N GLU A 77 -10.39 12.78 3.34
CA GLU A 77 -11.67 12.75 4.04
C GLU A 77 -11.65 13.56 5.34
N LYS A 78 -10.59 13.42 6.15
CA LYS A 78 -10.44 14.20 7.39
C LYS A 78 -10.36 15.70 7.10
N LEU A 79 -9.68 16.11 6.04
CA LEU A 79 -9.62 17.50 5.61
C LEU A 79 -10.99 17.99 5.14
N ASN A 80 -11.70 17.23 4.31
CA ASN A 80 -13.05 17.56 3.86
C ASN A 80 -14.07 17.65 5.00
N LYS A 81 -13.98 16.76 5.99
CA LYS A 81 -14.80 16.83 7.23
C LYS A 81 -14.52 18.11 8.02
N LYS A 82 -13.25 18.53 8.13
CA LYS A 82 -12.89 19.80 8.78
C LYS A 82 -13.43 21.00 8.00
N ILE A 83 -13.29 21.00 6.68
CA ILE A 83 -13.79 22.06 5.79
C ILE A 83 -15.30 22.19 5.91
N SER A 84 -16.05 21.09 5.83
CA SER A 84 -17.50 21.12 5.92
C SER A 84 -17.98 21.61 7.30
N SER A 85 -17.31 21.20 8.38
CA SER A 85 -17.59 21.70 9.73
C SER A 85 -17.36 23.21 9.85
N VAL A 86 -16.24 23.72 9.33
CA VAL A 86 -15.96 25.16 9.33
C VAL A 86 -16.98 25.93 8.47
N LYS A 87 -17.32 25.44 7.27
CA LYS A 87 -18.36 26.05 6.41
C LYS A 87 -19.72 26.13 7.12
N LYS A 88 -20.17 25.04 7.74
CA LYS A 88 -21.41 25.02 8.53
C LYS A 88 -21.37 26.00 9.71
N GLY A 89 -20.20 26.13 10.35
CA GLY A 89 -19.99 27.09 11.43
C GLY A 89 -20.06 28.55 10.98
N ILE A 90 -19.55 28.85 9.77
CA ILE A 90 -19.66 30.18 9.15
C ILE A 90 -21.12 30.49 8.81
N ASP A 91 -21.82 29.58 8.12
CA ASP A 91 -23.22 29.77 7.73
C ASP A 91 -24.14 30.02 8.93
N LYS A 92 -23.95 29.28 10.03
CA LYS A 92 -24.69 29.50 11.28
C LYS A 92 -24.45 30.87 11.88
N ASP A 93 -23.21 31.36 11.84
CA ASP A 93 -22.89 32.67 12.37
C ASP A 93 -23.38 33.79 11.44
N GLU A 94 -23.27 33.63 10.13
CA GLU A 94 -23.82 34.58 9.15
C GLU A 94 -25.34 34.71 9.30
N LYS A 95 -26.06 33.59 9.49
CA LYS A 95 -27.51 33.62 9.80
C LYS A 95 -27.85 34.29 11.13
N LYS A 96 -26.96 34.22 12.13
CA LYS A 96 -27.15 34.96 13.39
C LYS A 96 -26.88 36.45 13.18
N LEU A 97 -25.86 36.78 12.39
CA LEU A 97 -25.50 38.15 12.06
C LEU A 97 -26.66 38.87 11.40
N THR A 98 -27.27 38.26 10.37
CA THR A 98 -28.42 38.84 9.67
C THR A 98 -29.60 39.03 10.62
N LYS A 99 -29.99 37.98 11.37
CA LYS A 99 -31.09 38.08 12.34
C LYS A 99 -30.91 39.18 13.38
N ILE A 100 -29.67 39.43 13.84
CA ILE A 100 -29.39 40.49 14.81
C ILE A 100 -29.40 41.86 14.11
N SER A 101 -28.82 41.97 12.91
CA SER A 101 -28.83 43.21 12.11
C SER A 101 -30.25 43.64 11.75
N ASP A 102 -31.05 42.72 11.20
CA ASP A 102 -32.42 42.98 10.76
C ASP A 102 -33.30 43.43 11.94
N LYS A 103 -33.18 42.75 13.10
CA LYS A 103 -33.91 43.15 14.32
C LYS A 103 -33.47 44.53 14.80
N MET A 104 -32.16 44.79 14.83
CA MET A 104 -31.61 46.08 15.26
C MET A 104 -32.10 47.22 14.35
N GLU A 105 -32.11 47.01 13.03
CA GLU A 105 -32.59 47.99 12.05
C GLU A 105 -34.09 48.26 12.24
N VAL A 106 -34.90 47.22 12.37
CA VAL A 106 -36.35 47.35 12.60
C VAL A 106 -36.64 48.08 13.92
N ASP A 107 -35.96 47.73 15.01
CA ASP A 107 -36.19 48.35 16.31
C ASP A 107 -35.65 49.79 16.38
N LYS A 108 -34.59 50.11 15.61
CA LYS A 108 -34.07 51.47 15.44
C LYS A 108 -35.08 52.35 14.69
N ILE A 109 -35.66 51.85 13.59
CA ILE A 109 -36.72 52.55 12.84
C ILE A 109 -37.95 52.78 13.72
N LYS A 110 -38.33 51.79 14.53
CA LYS A 110 -39.45 51.89 15.47
C LYS A 110 -39.16 52.76 16.71
N GLY A 111 -37.94 53.28 16.87
CA GLY A 111 -37.54 54.06 18.04
C GLY A 111 -37.53 53.27 19.36
N LYS A 112 -37.50 51.93 19.30
CA LYS A 112 -37.56 51.04 20.48
C LYS A 112 -36.20 50.82 21.14
N LEU A 113 -35.13 51.18 20.44
CA LEU A 113 -33.76 50.98 20.90
C LEU A 113 -33.19 52.27 21.50
N SER A 114 -32.70 52.19 22.74
CA SER A 114 -31.91 53.27 23.34
C SER A 114 -30.52 53.35 22.69
N PRO A 115 -29.85 54.52 22.71
CA PRO A 115 -28.48 54.65 22.20
C PRO A 115 -27.50 53.62 22.79
N ASN A 116 -27.62 53.32 24.08
CA ASN A 116 -26.79 52.34 24.77
C ASN A 116 -27.04 50.91 24.27
N ASP A 117 -28.30 50.57 23.95
CA ASP A 117 -28.63 49.23 23.43
C ASP A 117 -28.18 49.04 21.98
N ILE A 118 -28.18 50.11 21.19
CA ILE A 118 -27.57 50.13 19.85
C ILE A 118 -26.09 49.81 19.97
N GLU A 119 -25.34 50.54 20.81
CA GLU A 119 -23.90 50.29 21.00
C GLU A 119 -23.60 48.86 21.46
N LYS A 120 -24.37 48.33 22.42
CA LYS A 120 -24.19 46.94 22.89
C LYS A 120 -24.43 45.94 21.76
N THR A 121 -25.42 46.19 20.91
CA THR A 121 -25.75 45.32 19.78
C THR A 121 -24.71 45.42 18.69
N GLU A 122 -24.23 46.61 18.36
CA GLU A 122 -23.10 46.84 17.44
C GLU A 122 -21.81 46.17 17.93
N LYS A 123 -21.51 46.24 19.23
CA LYS A 123 -20.38 45.51 19.83
C LYS A 123 -20.52 44.00 19.66
N LYS A 124 -21.72 43.44 19.79
CA LYS A 124 -21.99 42.01 19.53
C LYS A 124 -21.82 41.66 18.04
N ILE A 125 -22.37 42.49 17.15
CA ILE A 125 -22.23 42.37 15.69
C ILE A 125 -20.75 42.38 15.29
N SER A 126 -19.97 43.33 15.81
CA SER A 126 -18.53 43.44 15.54
C SER A 126 -17.76 42.20 15.99
N LYS A 127 -17.96 41.74 17.23
CA LYS A 127 -17.34 40.50 17.74
C LYS A 127 -17.68 39.30 16.85
N LEU A 128 -18.92 39.21 16.38
CA LEU A 128 -19.39 38.11 15.55
C LEU A 128 -18.79 38.19 14.13
N LYS A 129 -18.71 39.38 13.53
CA LYS A 129 -18.01 39.62 12.26
C LYS A 129 -16.54 39.21 12.34
N VAL A 130 -15.82 39.57 13.40
CA VAL A 130 -14.42 39.15 13.64
C VAL A 130 -14.30 37.63 13.80
N GLY A 131 -15.26 36.99 14.46
CA GLY A 131 -15.32 35.53 14.56
C GLY A 131 -15.48 34.86 13.19
N ILE A 132 -16.37 35.39 12.35
CA ILE A 132 -16.62 34.91 10.98
C ILE A 132 -15.38 35.08 10.11
N THR A 133 -14.71 36.24 10.13
CA THR A 133 -13.49 36.46 9.33
C THR A 133 -12.38 35.49 9.71
N LYS A 134 -12.13 35.28 11.00
CA LYS A 134 -11.16 34.26 11.47
C LYS A 134 -11.51 32.85 11.00
N LYS A 135 -12.81 32.50 10.96
CA LYS A 135 -13.26 31.20 10.42
C LYS A 135 -13.07 31.11 8.90
N LYS A 136 -13.35 32.19 8.16
CA LYS A 136 -13.10 32.27 6.70
C LYS A 136 -11.62 32.12 6.37
N GLU A 137 -10.73 32.77 7.13
CA GLU A 137 -9.28 32.56 6.99
C GLU A 137 -8.86 31.12 7.26
N LYS A 138 -9.40 30.49 8.32
CA LYS A 138 -9.15 29.07 8.59
C LYS A 138 -9.64 28.18 7.45
N LEU A 139 -10.79 28.51 6.85
CA LEU A 139 -11.33 27.80 5.70
C LEU A 139 -10.38 27.88 4.50
N VAL A 140 -9.90 29.08 4.17
CA VAL A 140 -8.91 29.28 3.09
C VAL A 140 -7.63 28.48 3.36
N LYS A 141 -7.12 28.51 4.59
CA LYS A 141 -5.93 27.72 4.99
C LYS A 141 -6.16 26.21 4.88
N LEU A 142 -7.36 25.72 5.12
CA LEU A 142 -7.70 24.30 4.96
C LEU A 142 -7.89 23.92 3.48
N GLN A 143 -8.48 24.80 2.68
CA GLN A 143 -8.66 24.58 1.23
C GLN A 143 -7.32 24.57 0.48
N ARG A 144 -6.32 25.33 0.94
CA ARG A 144 -4.94 25.26 0.40
C ARG A 144 -4.19 23.95 0.71
N LYS A 145 -4.71 23.15 1.64
CA LYS A 145 -4.13 21.84 2.05
C LYS A 145 -4.78 20.65 1.34
N LEU A 146 -5.88 20.90 0.62
CA LEU A 146 -6.43 19.99 -0.38
C LEU A 146 -5.58 20.10 -1.65
#